data_AF-A0A6T8RWP8-F1
#
_entry.id   AF-A0A6T8RWP8-F1
#
_cell.length_a   1.000
_cell.length_b   1.000
_cell.length_c   1.000
_cell.angle_alpha   90.00
_cell.angle_beta   90.00
_cell.angle_gamma   90.00
#
_symmetry.space_group_name_H-M   'P 1'
#
loop_
_entity.id
_entity.type
_entity.pdbx_description
1 polymer ?
#
loop_
_entity_poly.entity_id
_entity_poly.type
_entity_poly.pdbx_seq_one_letter_code
_entity_poly.pdbx_strand_id
1 'polypeptide(L)'
;MAPGPTNPGGHANQALADYELVYQPKFVNVRGSRWTNGGYVLIGCSTVIMVMQAIRVEPTWLWKRADDVTTVLFTLELLLRIIELEYEFFIGDERTWNFFDSLVVTISIVSMVLSAKAAQDHNHSGHSSLAQMKVLRTLRLLRLFRIFRALKSVEKVNQCVENVLTSLVKFFIGLIILAALCAVFSTVVVAGWAGAKAWLREHNLPELPQID
;
A
#
# COMPACT_ATOMS: atom_id res chain seq x y z
N MET A 1 4.52 38.79 27.40
CA MET A 1 5.31 37.63 26.92
C MET A 1 4.43 36.90 25.92
N ALA A 2 4.60 37.19 24.62
CA ALA A 2 3.76 36.59 23.59
C ALA A 2 4.13 35.10 23.45
N PRO A 3 3.15 34.18 23.33
CA PRO A 3 3.44 32.78 23.07
C PRO A 3 4.12 32.69 21.69
N GLY A 4 5.32 32.11 21.69
CA GLY A 4 6.11 31.90 20.48
C GLY A 4 5.38 31.01 19.47
N PRO A 5 5.76 31.05 18.18
CA PRO A 5 5.06 30.33 17.12
C PRO A 5 5.06 28.83 17.43
N THR A 6 3.89 28.28 17.70
CA THR A 6 3.67 26.85 17.90
C THR A 6 3.94 26.15 16.59
N ASN A 7 5.07 25.45 16.47
CA ASN A 7 5.43 24.63 15.33
C ASN A 7 4.41 23.47 15.22
N PRO A 8 3.45 23.50 14.27
CA PRO A 8 2.37 22.52 14.23
C PRO A 8 2.87 21.12 13.85
N GLY A 9 4.01 21.05 13.16
CA GLY A 9 4.61 19.78 12.72
C GLY A 9 5.33 19.02 13.84
N GLY A 10 5.83 19.73 14.86
CA GLY A 10 6.53 19.11 16.00
C GLY A 10 5.61 18.23 16.83
N HIS A 11 4.42 18.74 17.19
CA HIS A 11 3.44 18.01 17.99
C HIS A 11 2.83 16.82 17.25
N ALA A 12 2.61 16.93 15.94
CA ALA A 12 2.10 15.82 15.13
C ALA A 12 3.13 14.68 15.03
N ASN A 13 4.40 14.99 14.79
CA ASN A 13 5.47 13.99 14.72
C ASN A 13 5.74 13.33 16.07
N GLN A 14 5.55 14.07 17.16
CA GLN A 14 5.72 13.56 18.53
C GLN A 14 4.54 12.67 18.94
N ALA A 15 3.31 13.04 18.57
CA ALA A 15 2.13 12.20 18.76
C ALA A 15 2.16 10.92 17.89
N LEU A 16 2.75 11.00 16.68
CA LEU A 16 2.98 9.84 15.82
C LEU A 16 4.05 8.90 16.40
N ALA A 17 5.14 9.45 16.96
CA ALA A 17 6.15 8.66 17.65
C ALA A 17 5.62 8.00 18.94
N ASP A 18 4.76 8.71 19.68
CA ASP A 18 4.07 8.16 20.85
C ASP A 18 3.03 7.10 20.46
N TYR A 19 2.38 7.23 19.30
CA TYR A 19 1.50 6.21 18.73
C TYR A 19 2.25 4.94 18.33
N GLU A 20 3.40 5.08 17.65
CA GLU A 20 4.21 3.92 17.22
C GLU A 20 4.78 3.12 18.41
N LEU A 21 4.98 3.75 19.57
CA LEU A 21 5.48 3.08 20.78
C LEU A 21 4.42 2.25 21.54
N VAL A 22 3.12 2.49 21.31
CA VAL A 22 2.02 1.83 22.04
C VAL A 22 1.52 0.56 21.34
N TYR A 23 1.78 0.38 20.03
CA TYR A 23 1.43 -0.87 19.33
C TYR A 23 2.40 -2.00 19.71
N GLN A 24 2.07 -2.74 20.76
CA GLN A 24 2.72 -3.99 21.11
C GLN A 24 1.83 -5.15 20.62
N PRO A 25 2.30 -6.04 19.74
CA PRO A 25 1.54 -7.21 19.33
C PRO A 25 1.28 -8.07 20.57
N LYS A 26 0.00 -8.28 20.88
CA LYS A 26 -0.46 -8.95 22.10
C LYS A 26 -0.43 -10.46 21.93
N PHE A 27 -0.74 -10.97 20.73
CA PHE A 27 -0.75 -12.41 20.45
C PHE A 27 -0.09 -12.76 19.12
N VAL A 28 -0.36 -12.02 18.04
CA VAL A 28 0.17 -12.32 16.70
C VAL A 28 0.48 -11.03 15.98
N ASN A 29 1.69 -10.90 15.41
CA ASN A 29 2.03 -9.74 14.57
C ASN A 29 1.31 -9.81 13.20
N VAL A 30 0.07 -9.32 13.21
CA VAL A 30 -0.81 -9.22 12.03
C VAL A 30 -0.27 -8.24 10.99
N ARG A 31 0.44 -7.19 11.42
CA ARG A 31 1.03 -6.17 10.54
C ARG A 31 2.33 -6.64 9.88
N GLY A 32 2.82 -7.81 10.26
CA GLY A 32 4.04 -8.40 9.73
C GLY A 32 3.93 -8.75 8.24
N SER A 33 5.04 -8.63 7.52
CA SER A 33 5.13 -9.00 6.10
C SER A 33 4.72 -10.46 5.87
N ARG A 34 5.06 -11.37 6.79
CA ARG A 34 4.69 -12.81 6.70
C ARG A 34 3.18 -13.00 6.70
N TRP A 35 2.45 -12.31 7.57
CA TRP A 35 1.00 -12.40 7.67
C TRP A 35 0.32 -11.82 6.43
N THR A 36 0.81 -10.67 5.97
CA THR A 36 0.32 -9.99 4.77
C THR A 36 0.52 -10.84 3.51
N ASN A 37 1.71 -11.42 3.34
CA ASN A 37 2.02 -12.33 2.23
C ASN A 37 1.15 -13.60 2.29
N GLY A 38 0.92 -14.14 3.49
CA GLY A 38 -0.01 -15.24 3.71
C GLY A 38 -1.43 -14.94 3.23
N GLY A 39 -1.96 -13.76 3.55
CA GLY A 39 -3.25 -13.29 3.07
C GLY A 39 -3.32 -13.18 1.53
N TYR A 40 -2.26 -12.68 0.89
CA TYR A 40 -2.21 -12.63 -0.58
C TYR A 40 -2.17 -14.00 -1.24
N VAL A 41 -1.43 -14.95 -0.66
CA VAL A 41 -1.44 -16.35 -1.12
C VAL A 41 -2.83 -16.95 -0.98
N LEU A 42 -3.53 -16.70 0.13
CA LEU A 42 -4.90 -17.16 0.35
C LEU A 42 -5.88 -16.60 -0.70
N ILE A 43 -5.74 -15.31 -1.07
CA ILE A 43 -6.52 -14.67 -2.15
C ILE A 43 -6.21 -15.31 -3.51
N GLY A 44 -4.92 -15.55 -3.80
CA GLY A 44 -4.51 -16.24 -5.03
C GLY A 44 -5.10 -17.65 -5.13
N CYS A 45 -4.96 -18.46 -4.08
CA CYS A 45 -5.54 -19.79 -4.01
C CYS A 45 -7.07 -19.78 -4.14
N SER A 46 -7.76 -18.86 -3.44
CA SER A 46 -9.21 -18.70 -3.56
C SER A 46 -9.65 -18.33 -4.98
N THR A 47 -8.87 -17.49 -5.68
CA THR A 47 -9.14 -17.12 -7.06
C THR A 47 -8.97 -18.32 -8.00
N VAL A 48 -7.91 -19.11 -7.82
CA VAL A 48 -7.70 -20.34 -8.60
C VAL A 48 -8.85 -21.33 -8.38
N ILE A 49 -9.24 -21.57 -7.13
CA ILE A 49 -10.37 -22.45 -6.80
C ILE A 49 -11.66 -21.96 -7.47
N MET A 50 -11.92 -20.64 -7.44
CA MET A 50 -13.09 -20.05 -8.09
C MET A 50 -13.06 -20.25 -9.61
N VAL A 51 -11.90 -20.08 -10.26
CA VAL A 51 -11.73 -20.32 -11.70
C VAL A 51 -11.97 -21.80 -12.01
N MET A 52 -11.35 -22.72 -11.26
CA MET A 52 -11.54 -24.16 -11.43
C MET A 52 -13.00 -24.58 -11.26
N GLN A 53 -13.71 -23.96 -10.31
CA GLN A 53 -15.15 -24.17 -10.14
C GLN A 53 -15.97 -23.60 -11.32
N ALA A 54 -15.55 -22.48 -11.91
CA ALA A 54 -16.23 -21.87 -13.06
C ALA A 54 -16.10 -22.72 -14.32
N ILE A 55 -14.94 -23.34 -14.56
CA ILE A 55 -14.71 -24.26 -15.68
C ILE A 55 -15.23 -25.69 -15.42
N ARG A 56 -15.86 -25.94 -14.26
CA ARG A 56 -16.45 -27.23 -13.85
C ARG A 56 -15.50 -28.42 -13.97
N VAL A 57 -14.26 -28.27 -13.51
CA VAL A 57 -13.29 -29.38 -13.45
C VAL A 57 -13.83 -30.49 -12.54
N GLU A 58 -13.94 -31.70 -13.08
CA GLU A 58 -14.29 -32.91 -12.32
C GLU A 58 -13.14 -33.25 -11.34
N PRO A 59 -13.42 -33.56 -10.06
CA PRO A 59 -14.74 -33.63 -9.42
C PRO A 59 -15.21 -32.29 -8.83
N THR A 60 -16.44 -31.87 -9.15
CA THR A 60 -16.99 -30.55 -8.77
C THR A 60 -17.24 -30.36 -7.26
N TRP A 61 -17.49 -31.45 -6.53
CA TRP A 61 -17.72 -31.39 -5.07
C TRP A 61 -16.46 -30.98 -4.30
N LEU A 62 -15.27 -31.34 -4.80
CA LEU A 62 -13.99 -31.01 -4.19
C LEU A 62 -13.75 -29.50 -4.23
N TRP A 63 -13.95 -28.88 -5.40
CA TRP A 63 -13.81 -27.44 -5.57
C TRP A 63 -14.82 -26.64 -4.75
N LYS A 64 -16.06 -27.14 -4.63
CA LYS A 64 -17.06 -26.55 -3.74
C LYS A 64 -16.60 -26.60 -2.28
N ARG A 65 -16.08 -27.73 -1.82
CA ARG A 65 -15.58 -27.87 -0.44
C ARG A 65 -14.35 -27.00 -0.18
N ALA A 66 -13.45 -26.89 -1.14
CA ALA A 66 -12.27 -26.03 -1.05
C ALA A 66 -12.67 -24.54 -0.95
N ASP A 67 -13.68 -24.11 -1.71
CA ASP A 67 -14.24 -22.75 -1.65
C ASP A 67 -14.89 -22.45 -0.28
N ASP A 68 -15.59 -23.42 0.32
CA ASP A 68 -16.11 -23.29 1.69
C ASP A 68 -14.98 -23.18 2.71
N VAL A 69 -13.93 -24.03 2.60
CA VAL A 69 -12.77 -24.00 3.51
C VAL A 69 -12.03 -22.68 3.43
N THR A 70 -11.77 -22.16 2.23
CA THR A 70 -11.13 -20.83 2.07
C THR A 70 -11.98 -19.72 2.68
N THR A 71 -13.31 -19.78 2.58
CA THR A 71 -14.21 -18.81 3.23
C THR A 71 -14.08 -18.85 4.76
N VAL A 72 -13.97 -20.05 5.35
CA VAL A 72 -13.71 -20.21 6.79
C VAL A 72 -12.34 -19.65 7.17
N LEU A 73 -11.29 -19.93 6.38
CA LEU A 73 -9.95 -19.40 6.63
C LEU A 73 -9.92 -17.87 6.60
N PHE A 74 -10.58 -17.23 5.63
CA PHE A 74 -10.72 -15.77 5.60
C PHE A 74 -11.49 -15.22 6.81
N THR A 75 -12.50 -15.96 7.27
CA THR A 75 -13.26 -15.59 8.47
C THR A 75 -12.37 -15.63 9.71
N LEU A 76 -11.58 -16.69 9.87
CA LEU A 76 -10.62 -16.81 10.97
C LEU A 76 -9.53 -15.73 10.89
N GLU A 77 -8.99 -15.46 9.70
CA GLU A 77 -7.99 -14.40 9.50
C GLU A 77 -8.56 -13.01 9.87
N LEU A 78 -9.81 -12.74 9.50
CA LEU A 78 -10.50 -11.50 9.87
C LEU A 78 -10.74 -11.41 11.39
N LEU A 79 -11.16 -12.49 12.03
CA LEU A 79 -11.38 -12.53 13.47
C LEU A 79 -10.08 -12.31 14.24
N LEU A 80 -8.99 -12.96 13.82
CA LEU A 80 -7.66 -12.72 14.39
C LEU A 80 -7.24 -11.26 14.23
N ARG A 81 -7.55 -10.65 13.07
CA ARG A 81 -7.32 -9.22 12.84
C ARG A 81 -8.11 -8.33 13.78
N ILE A 82 -9.38 -8.62 14.01
CA ILE A 82 -10.22 -7.85 14.93
C ILE A 82 -9.73 -7.98 16.37
N ILE A 83 -9.31 -9.18 16.79
CA ILE A 83 -8.81 -9.43 18.15
C ILE A 83 -7.47 -8.73 18.39
N GLU A 84 -6.57 -8.71 17.40
CA GLU A 84 -5.24 -8.09 17.57
C GLU A 84 -5.29 -6.56 17.44
N LEU A 85 -6.07 -6.02 16.50
CA LEU A 85 -6.13 -4.58 16.24
C LEU A 85 -7.13 -3.85 17.14
N GLU A 86 -8.05 -4.56 17.78
CA GLU A 86 -9.09 -4.02 18.68
C GLU A 86 -9.69 -2.68 18.16
N TYR A 87 -9.35 -1.55 18.79
CA TYR A 87 -9.84 -0.21 18.42
C TYR A 87 -9.21 0.34 17.11
N GLU A 88 -7.94 0.02 16.84
CA GLU A 88 -7.23 0.42 15.62
C GLU A 88 -7.88 -0.18 14.36
N PHE A 89 -8.57 -1.31 14.49
CA PHE A 89 -9.32 -1.92 13.40
C PHE A 89 -10.38 -0.97 12.82
N PHE A 90 -11.05 -0.21 13.68
CA PHE A 90 -12.19 0.64 13.31
C PHE A 90 -11.80 2.10 13.04
N ILE A 91 -10.74 2.59 13.68
CA ILE A 91 -10.40 4.03 13.68
C ILE A 91 -9.05 4.32 13.02
N GLY A 92 -8.22 3.32 12.77
CA GLY A 92 -6.93 3.50 12.10
C GLY A 92 -7.05 3.91 10.62
N ASP A 93 -5.91 4.29 10.03
CA ASP A 93 -5.81 4.72 8.62
C ASP A 93 -6.31 3.65 7.64
N GLU A 94 -6.26 2.37 8.03
CA GLU A 94 -6.71 1.25 7.22
C GLU A 94 -8.21 0.91 7.41
N ARG A 95 -8.99 1.71 8.16
CA ARG A 95 -10.41 1.43 8.49
C ARG A 95 -11.29 1.11 7.29
N THR A 96 -11.13 1.84 6.18
CA THR A 96 -11.95 1.65 4.97
C THR A 96 -11.70 0.27 4.37
N TRP A 97 -10.45 -0.16 4.37
CA TRP A 97 -10.04 -1.48 3.87
C TRP A 97 -10.45 -2.61 4.81
N ASN A 98 -10.36 -2.38 6.12
CA ASN A 98 -10.80 -3.33 7.14
C ASN A 98 -12.33 -3.55 7.11
N PHE A 99 -13.08 -2.46 6.94
CA PHE A 99 -14.54 -2.50 6.76
C PHE A 99 -14.91 -3.26 5.49
N PHE A 100 -14.22 -2.97 4.39
CA PHE A 100 -14.44 -3.66 3.12
C PHE A 100 -14.17 -5.16 3.21
N ASP A 101 -13.05 -5.56 3.84
CA ASP A 101 -12.71 -6.95 4.08
C ASP A 101 -13.79 -7.66 4.91
N SER A 102 -14.29 -6.99 5.95
CA SER A 102 -15.39 -7.48 6.79
C SER A 102 -16.68 -7.68 6.01
N LEU A 103 -17.03 -6.74 5.13
CA LEU A 103 -18.20 -6.84 4.25
C LEU A 103 -18.08 -8.04 3.31
N VAL A 104 -16.93 -8.20 2.66
CA VAL A 104 -16.67 -9.30 1.72
C VAL A 104 -16.75 -10.66 2.41
N VAL A 105 -16.17 -10.80 3.60
CA VAL A 105 -16.25 -12.03 4.40
C VAL A 105 -17.70 -12.31 4.82
N THR A 106 -18.44 -11.31 5.29
CA THR A 106 -19.86 -11.46 5.70
C THR A 106 -20.73 -11.96 4.55
N ILE A 107 -20.60 -11.34 3.37
CA ILE A 107 -21.29 -11.74 2.15
C ILE A 107 -20.95 -13.19 1.76
N SER A 108 -19.69 -13.59 1.96
CA SER A 108 -19.23 -14.94 1.65
C SER A 108 -19.83 -15.99 2.57
N ILE A 109 -19.97 -15.68 3.87
CA ILE A 109 -20.65 -16.52 4.85
C ILE A 109 -22.15 -16.65 4.51
N VAL A 110 -22.82 -15.54 4.21
CA VAL A 110 -24.23 -15.56 3.80
C VAL A 110 -24.42 -16.44 2.56
N SER A 111 -23.55 -16.31 1.55
CA SER A 111 -23.56 -17.15 0.36
C SER A 111 -23.38 -18.64 0.67
N MET A 112 -22.49 -18.99 1.60
CA MET A 112 -22.27 -20.35 2.05
C MET A 112 -23.51 -20.93 2.76
N VAL A 113 -24.13 -20.15 3.66
CA VAL A 113 -25.35 -20.56 4.38
C VAL A 113 -26.53 -20.73 3.42
N LEU A 114 -26.73 -19.79 2.48
CA LEU A 114 -27.77 -19.91 1.46
C LEU A 114 -27.57 -21.13 0.56
N SER A 115 -26.32 -21.45 0.20
CA SER A 115 -25.99 -22.64 -0.59
C SER A 115 -26.24 -23.94 0.19
N ALA A 116 -26.03 -23.94 1.50
CA ALA A 116 -26.31 -25.08 2.37
C ALA A 116 -27.82 -25.31 2.54
N LYS A 117 -28.59 -24.24 2.77
CA LYS A 117 -30.06 -24.31 2.89
C LYS A 117 -30.71 -24.78 1.59
N ALA A 118 -30.28 -24.26 0.45
CA ALA A 118 -30.77 -24.69 -0.87
C ALA A 118 -30.51 -26.18 -1.15
N ALA A 119 -29.48 -26.78 -0.54
CA ALA A 119 -29.20 -28.21 -0.65
C ALA A 119 -30.05 -29.08 0.28
N GLN A 120 -30.70 -28.51 1.31
CA GLN A 120 -31.61 -29.23 2.19
C GLN A 120 -33.08 -29.14 1.72
N ASP A 121 -33.48 -28.04 1.09
CA ASP A 121 -34.86 -27.75 0.70
C ASP A 121 -35.33 -28.42 -0.62
N HIS A 122 -34.79 -29.58 -1.00
CA HIS A 122 -35.13 -30.29 -2.25
C HIS A 122 -36.61 -30.68 -2.42
N ASN A 123 -37.49 -30.44 -1.43
CA ASN A 123 -38.88 -30.90 -1.42
C ASN A 123 -39.96 -29.83 -1.68
N HIS A 124 -39.68 -28.53 -1.78
CA HIS A 124 -40.74 -27.54 -2.02
C HIS A 124 -40.39 -26.38 -2.98
N SER A 125 -41.16 -26.30 -4.08
CA SER A 125 -41.55 -25.11 -4.88
C SER A 125 -40.62 -24.58 -6.00
N GLY A 126 -41.05 -24.82 -7.25
CA GLY A 126 -40.38 -24.50 -8.51
C GLY A 126 -40.34 -23.03 -8.97
N HIS A 127 -40.45 -22.05 -8.07
CA HIS A 127 -40.35 -20.62 -8.42
C HIS A 127 -39.30 -19.83 -7.62
N SER A 128 -38.89 -20.30 -6.43
CA SER A 128 -37.84 -19.66 -5.61
C SER A 128 -36.42 -20.03 -6.05
N SER A 129 -36.25 -21.20 -6.65
CA SER A 129 -34.94 -21.78 -7.05
C SER A 129 -34.17 -20.93 -8.07
N LEU A 130 -34.85 -20.32 -9.05
CA LEU A 130 -34.18 -19.50 -10.08
C LEU A 130 -33.65 -18.18 -9.52
N ALA A 131 -34.40 -17.52 -8.64
CA ALA A 131 -33.97 -16.30 -7.98
C ALA A 131 -32.80 -16.58 -7.02
N GLN A 132 -32.89 -17.66 -6.23
CA GLN A 132 -31.81 -18.10 -5.35
C GLN A 132 -30.53 -18.44 -6.13
N MET A 133 -30.62 -19.16 -7.24
CA MET A 133 -29.46 -19.45 -8.10
C MET A 133 -28.80 -18.17 -8.66
N LYS A 134 -29.59 -17.17 -9.07
CA LYS A 134 -29.06 -15.88 -9.53
C LYS A 134 -28.31 -15.14 -8.42
N VAL A 135 -28.90 -15.08 -7.23
CA VAL A 135 -28.28 -14.44 -6.06
C VAL A 135 -27.00 -15.18 -5.65
N LEU A 136 -27.00 -16.51 -5.60
CA LEU A 136 -25.79 -17.28 -5.30
C LEU A 136 -24.65 -17.00 -6.30
N ARG A 137 -24.99 -16.83 -7.59
CA ARG A 137 -24.01 -16.46 -8.63
C ARG A 137 -23.44 -15.06 -8.41
N THR A 138 -24.27 -14.06 -8.12
CA THR A 138 -23.81 -12.69 -7.89
C THR A 138 -22.96 -12.61 -6.63
N LEU A 139 -23.40 -13.23 -5.53
CA LEU A 139 -22.63 -13.28 -4.27
C LEU A 139 -21.25 -13.94 -4.45
N ARG A 140 -21.15 -14.93 -5.34
CA ARG A 140 -19.86 -15.57 -5.69
C ARG A 140 -18.91 -14.60 -6.40
N LEU A 141 -19.42 -13.74 -7.29
CA LEU A 141 -18.60 -12.74 -7.99
C LEU A 141 -18.07 -11.66 -7.04
N LEU A 142 -18.81 -11.33 -5.98
CA LEU A 142 -18.36 -10.37 -4.96
C LEU A 142 -17.08 -10.80 -4.25
N ARG A 143 -16.69 -12.08 -4.34
CA ARG A 143 -15.40 -12.56 -3.81
C ARG A 143 -14.22 -12.12 -4.67
N LEU A 144 -14.41 -11.80 -5.95
CA LEU A 144 -13.36 -11.22 -6.81
C LEU A 144 -12.91 -9.86 -6.28
N PHE A 145 -13.78 -9.16 -5.56
CA PHE A 145 -13.44 -7.90 -4.91
C PHE A 145 -12.34 -8.03 -3.85
N ARG A 146 -12.03 -9.24 -3.37
CA ARG A 146 -10.84 -9.49 -2.54
C ARG A 146 -9.55 -9.06 -3.25
N ILE A 147 -9.52 -9.03 -4.59
CA ILE A 147 -8.36 -8.53 -5.36
C ILE A 147 -8.07 -7.05 -5.11
N PHE A 148 -9.08 -6.25 -4.72
CA PHE A 148 -8.85 -4.85 -4.34
C PHE A 148 -7.93 -4.73 -3.13
N ARG A 149 -7.88 -5.74 -2.26
CA ARG A 149 -6.90 -5.80 -1.17
C ARG A 149 -5.47 -5.90 -1.68
N ALA A 150 -5.24 -6.58 -2.80
CA ALA A 150 -3.92 -6.58 -3.47
C ALA A 150 -3.62 -5.22 -4.09
N LEU A 151 -4.65 -4.55 -4.66
CA LEU A 151 -4.52 -3.20 -5.20
C LEU A 151 -4.16 -2.15 -4.15
N LYS A 152 -4.60 -2.29 -2.89
CA LYS A 152 -4.10 -1.48 -1.76
C LYS A 152 -2.57 -1.54 -1.63
N SER A 153 -1.95 -2.69 -1.86
CA SER A 153 -0.49 -2.81 -1.85
C SER A 153 0.14 -2.08 -3.03
N VAL A 154 -0.53 -2.12 -4.18
CA VAL A 154 -0.09 -1.40 -5.39
C VAL A 154 -0.15 0.11 -5.14
N GLU A 155 -1.15 0.61 -4.39
CA GLU A 155 -1.22 2.02 -3.98
C GLU A 155 0.01 2.44 -3.16
N LYS A 156 0.44 1.62 -2.19
CA LYS A 156 1.68 1.87 -1.42
C LYS A 156 2.92 1.88 -2.32
N VAL A 157 2.98 0.98 -3.30
CA VAL A 157 4.08 0.95 -4.30
C VAL A 157 4.04 2.20 -5.19
N ASN A 158 2.87 2.63 -5.62
CA ASN A 158 2.71 3.83 -6.44
C ASN A 158 3.17 5.08 -5.69
N GLN A 159 2.81 5.22 -4.40
CA GLN A 159 3.31 6.32 -3.56
C GLN A 159 4.84 6.30 -3.46
N CYS A 160 5.46 5.12 -3.35
CA CYS A 160 6.92 5.00 -3.38
C CYS A 160 7.51 5.46 -4.71
N VAL A 161 6.91 5.03 -5.84
CA VAL A 161 7.34 5.44 -7.18
C VAL A 161 7.22 6.95 -7.35
N GLU A 162 6.11 7.56 -6.92
CA GLU A 162 5.89 9.01 -6.95
C GLU A 162 6.94 9.76 -6.13
N ASN A 163 7.27 9.26 -4.94
CA ASN A 163 8.30 9.84 -4.07
C ASN A 163 9.69 9.76 -4.72
N VAL A 164 10.03 8.63 -5.34
CA VAL A 164 11.30 8.44 -6.05
C VAL A 164 11.39 9.38 -7.25
N LEU A 165 10.34 9.44 -8.09
CA LEU A 165 10.30 10.33 -9.24
C LEU A 165 10.42 11.80 -8.82
N THR A 166 9.69 12.20 -7.77
CA THR A 166 9.77 13.55 -7.21
C THR A 166 11.18 13.86 -6.71
N SER A 167 11.85 12.89 -6.08
CA SER A 167 13.23 13.03 -5.61
C SER A 167 14.23 13.14 -6.76
N LEU A 168 14.05 12.37 -7.83
CA LEU A 168 14.87 12.45 -9.04
C LEU A 168 14.74 13.82 -9.72
N VAL A 169 13.53 14.35 -9.85
CA VAL A 169 13.31 15.69 -10.41
C VAL A 169 14.04 16.75 -9.57
N LYS A 170 13.92 16.69 -8.25
CA LYS A 170 14.64 17.61 -7.34
C LYS A 170 16.16 17.48 -7.45
N PHE A 171 16.67 16.25 -7.60
CA PHE A 171 18.09 15.98 -7.81
C PHE A 171 18.62 16.65 -9.09
N PHE A 172 17.90 16.53 -10.22
CA PHE A 172 18.28 17.19 -11.47
C PHE A 172 18.23 18.72 -11.36
N ILE A 173 17.22 19.29 -10.71
CA ILE A 173 17.16 20.73 -10.44
C ILE A 173 18.39 21.17 -9.61
N GLY A 174 18.75 20.39 -8.59
CA GLY A 174 19.96 20.63 -7.79
C GLY A 174 21.24 20.61 -8.62
N LEU A 175 21.38 19.67 -9.55
CA LEU A 175 22.52 19.61 -10.48
C LEU A 175 22.60 20.85 -11.38
N ILE A 176 21.46 21.33 -11.89
CA ILE A 176 21.41 22.55 -12.70
C ILE A 176 21.89 23.75 -11.89
N ILE A 177 21.41 23.89 -10.65
CA ILE A 177 21.84 24.97 -9.75
C ILE A 177 23.34 24.86 -9.44
N LEU A 178 23.84 23.66 -9.16
CA LEU A 178 25.27 23.43 -8.91
C LEU A 178 26.12 23.81 -10.13
N ALA A 179 25.71 23.41 -11.34
CA ALA A 179 26.40 23.77 -12.57
C ALA A 179 26.42 25.30 -12.78
N ALA A 180 25.31 25.99 -12.50
CA ALA A 180 25.24 27.44 -12.56
C ALA A 180 26.20 28.11 -11.56
N LEU A 181 26.30 27.60 -10.32
CA LEU A 181 27.25 28.11 -9.32
C LEU A 181 28.70 27.91 -9.77
N CYS A 182 29.05 26.73 -10.31
CA CYS A 182 30.38 26.47 -10.86
C CYS A 182 30.72 27.42 -12.01
N ALA A 183 29.74 27.74 -12.87
CA ALA A 183 29.93 28.70 -13.96
C ALA A 183 30.22 30.11 -13.41
N VAL A 184 29.45 30.58 -12.41
CA VAL A 184 29.69 31.88 -11.76
C VAL A 184 31.05 31.91 -11.05
N PHE A 185 31.41 30.85 -10.34
CA PHE A 185 32.72 30.77 -9.70
C PHE A 185 33.86 30.86 -10.73
N SER A 186 33.69 30.17 -11.87
CA SER A 186 34.66 30.21 -12.97
C SER A 186 34.85 31.63 -13.53
N THR A 187 33.77 32.41 -13.71
CA THR A 187 33.89 33.78 -14.20
C THR A 187 34.58 34.72 -13.21
N VAL A 188 34.33 34.57 -11.90
CA VAL A 188 35.02 35.34 -10.85
C VAL A 188 36.52 35.04 -10.84
N VAL A 189 36.91 33.76 -10.94
CA VAL A 189 38.33 33.36 -11.01
C VAL A 189 39.00 33.97 -12.23
N VAL A 190 38.38 33.90 -13.41
CA VAL A 190 38.92 34.48 -14.65
C VAL A 190 39.07 36.01 -14.54
N ALA A 191 38.05 36.70 -14.01
CA ALA A 191 38.10 38.15 -13.82
C ALA A 191 39.17 38.57 -12.80
N GLY A 192 39.29 37.84 -11.69
CA GLY A 192 40.33 38.07 -10.68
C GLY A 192 41.73 37.88 -11.23
N TRP A 193 41.96 36.81 -12.01
CA TRP A 193 43.24 36.55 -12.68
C TRP A 193 43.60 37.66 -13.68
N ALA A 194 42.63 38.13 -14.46
CA ALA A 194 42.83 39.25 -15.39
C ALA A 194 43.19 40.55 -14.66
N GLY A 195 42.49 40.86 -13.56
CA GLY A 195 42.76 42.04 -12.73
C GLY A 195 44.14 42.00 -12.06
N ALA A 196 44.54 40.86 -11.50
CA ALA A 196 45.86 40.69 -10.88
C ALA A 196 47.01 40.94 -11.87
N LYS A 197 46.88 40.43 -13.11
CA LYS A 197 47.86 40.68 -14.18
C LYS A 197 47.93 42.15 -14.57
N ALA A 198 46.80 42.86 -14.61
CA ALA A 198 46.77 44.28 -14.92
C ALA A 198 47.48 45.12 -13.84
N TRP A 199 47.25 44.81 -12.56
CA TRP A 199 47.89 45.49 -11.44
C TRP A 199 49.42 45.31 -11.41
N LEU A 200 49.90 44.10 -11.71
CA LEU A 200 51.34 43.81 -11.79
C LEU A 200 52.05 44.62 -12.88
N ARG A 201 51.39 44.78 -14.03
CA ARG A 201 51.90 45.58 -15.16
C ARG A 201 52.04 47.05 -14.78
N GLU A 202 51.09 47.58 -14.01
CA GLU A 202 51.12 48.98 -13.55
C GLU A 202 52.24 49.25 -12.55
N HIS A 203 52.59 48.28 -11.70
CA HIS A 203 53.67 48.39 -10.72
C HIS A 203 55.06 47.93 -11.24
N ASN A 204 55.19 47.65 -12.55
CA ASN A 204 56.46 47.31 -13.23
C ASN A 204 57.23 46.13 -12.58
N LEU A 205 56.52 45.20 -11.95
CA LEU A 205 57.09 44.00 -11.32
C LEU A 205 57.39 42.92 -12.37
N PRO A 206 58.42 42.07 -12.19
CA PRO A 206 58.77 41.03 -13.15
C PRO A 206 57.60 40.07 -13.38
N GLU A 207 57.31 39.75 -14.65
CA GLU A 207 56.21 38.85 -15.02
C GLU A 207 56.42 37.45 -14.42
N LEU A 208 55.32 36.82 -13.98
CA LEU A 208 55.34 35.47 -13.45
C LEU A 208 55.84 34.49 -14.53
N PRO A 209 56.70 33.51 -14.19
CA PRO A 209 57.24 32.56 -15.16
C PRO A 209 56.11 31.78 -15.85
N GLN A 210 56.21 31.63 -17.18
CA GLN A 210 55.25 30.86 -17.96
C GLN A 210 55.39 29.37 -17.60
N ILE A 211 54.33 28.79 -17.07
CA ILE A 211 54.25 27.35 -16.81
C ILE A 211 53.58 26.76 -18.05
N ASP A 212 54.38 26.05 -18.85
CA ASP A 212 53.93 25.25 -20.00
C ASP A 212 53.03 24.07 -19.58
#